data_AF-A0A928Y499-F1
#
_entry.id   AF-A0A928Y499-F1
#
_cell.length_a   1.000
_cell.length_b   1.000
_cell.length_c   1.000
_cell.angle_alpha   90.00
_cell.angle_beta   90.00
_cell.angle_gamma   90.00
#
_symmetry.space_group_name_H-M   'P 1'
#
loop_
_entity.id
_entity.type
_entity.pdbx_description
1 polymer ?
#
loop_
_entity_poly.entity_id
_entity_poly.type
_entity_poly.pdbx_seq_one_letter_code
_entity_poly.pdbx_strand_id
1 'polypeptide(L)' 'MTDIRAIEREIERLDDKTFAAFRDWFIAYENARWDRRIEADAAAGKLDPLVEEALAEHRTGKTRPM' A
#
# COMPACT_ATOMS: atom_id res chain seq x y z
N MET A 1 18.54 2.14 -17.77
CA MET A 1 18.36 1.79 -16.35
C MET A 1 18.68 3.02 -15.53
N THR A 2 17.74 3.50 -14.73
CA THR A 2 17.98 4.63 -13.84
C THR A 2 18.76 4.13 -12.62
N ASP A 3 19.89 4.74 -12.29
CA ASP A 3 20.67 4.40 -11.09
C ASP A 3 19.93 4.93 -9.86
N ILE A 4 19.49 4.03 -8.98
CA ILE A 4 18.79 4.42 -7.74
C ILE A 4 19.60 5.42 -6.91
N ARG A 5 20.93 5.28 -6.92
CA ARG A 5 21.83 6.19 -6.19
C ARG A 5 21.84 7.60 -6.77
N ALA A 6 21.53 7.75 -8.05
CA ALA A 6 21.38 9.07 -8.64
C ALA A 6 20.09 9.75 -8.16
N ILE A 7 18.99 9.00 -8.06
CA ILE A 7 17.73 9.51 -7.51
C ILE A 7 17.89 9.88 -6.04
N GLU A 8 18.54 9.03 -5.24
CA GLU A 8 18.82 9.30 -3.82
C GLU A 8 19.58 10.62 -3.64
N ARG A 9 20.66 10.84 -4.41
CA ARG A 9 21.43 12.09 -4.35
C ARG A 9 20.61 13.33 -4.74
N GLU A 10 19.69 13.21 -5.69
CA GLU A 10 18.83 14.34 -6.05
C GLU A 10 17.79 14.63 -4.96
N ILE A 11 17.28 13.60 -4.29
CA ILE A 11 16.38 13.76 -3.14
C ILE A 11 17.11 14.41 -1.95
N GLU A 12 18.34 14.00 -1.67
CA GLU A 12 19.19 14.59 -0.61
C GLU A 12 19.50 16.07 -0.83
N ARG A 13 19.42 16.56 -2.07
CA ARG A 13 19.70 17.96 -2.44
C ARG A 13 18.47 18.86 -2.36
N LEU A 14 17.28 18.31 -2.12
CA LEU A 14 16.06 19.09 -2.02
C LEU A 14 16.08 19.97 -0.77
N ASP A 15 15.56 21.19 -0.89
CA ASP A 15 15.25 22.02 0.27
C ASP A 15 14.04 21.45 1.05
N ASP A 16 13.84 21.91 2.29
CA ASP A 16 12.79 21.38 3.18
C ASP A 16 11.39 21.46 2.56
N LYS A 17 11.10 22.54 1.82
CA LYS A 17 9.79 22.75 1.19
C LYS A 17 9.56 21.76 0.05
N THR A 18 10.55 21.59 -0.81
CA THR A 18 10.47 20.70 -1.97
C THR A 18 10.48 19.24 -1.51
N PHE A 19 11.27 18.92 -0.48
CA PHE A 19 11.27 17.60 0.15
C PHE A 19 9.91 17.26 0.76
N ALA A 20 9.27 18.21 1.46
CA ALA A 20 7.92 18.00 2.00
C ALA A 20 6.90 17.71 0.89
N ALA A 21 6.91 18.48 -0.20
CA ALA A 21 6.03 18.25 -1.34
C ALA A 21 6.30 16.89 -2.03
N PHE A 22 7.58 16.51 -2.17
CA PHE A 22 7.97 15.20 -2.69
C PHE A 22 7.43 14.07 -1.81
N ARG A 23 7.59 14.19 -0.49
CA ARG A 23 7.09 13.18 0.46
C ARG A 23 5.59 13.00 0.35
N ASP A 24 4.82 14.09 0.31
CA ASP A 24 3.36 14.02 0.23
C ASP A 24 2.91 13.35 -1.06
N TRP A 25 3.55 13.68 -2.18
CA TRP A 25 3.31 13.01 -3.46
C TRP A 25 3.71 11.52 -3.41
N PHE A 26 4.85 11.19 -2.83
CA PHE A 26 5.37 9.82 -2.78
C PHE A 26 4.45 8.90 -1.96
N ILE A 27 3.92 9.38 -0.83
CA ILE A 27 2.93 8.66 -0.03
C ILE A 27 1.67 8.36 -0.86
N ALA A 28 1.14 9.36 -1.58
CA ALA A 28 -0.02 9.16 -2.44
C ALA A 28 0.27 8.15 -3.57
N TYR A 29 1.46 8.20 -4.15
CA TYR A 29 1.91 7.25 -5.16
C TYR A 29 2.05 5.82 -4.63
N GLU A 30 2.65 5.65 -3.44
CA GLU A 30 2.76 4.32 -2.80
C GLU A 30 1.39 3.76 -2.45
N ASN A 31 0.48 4.57 -1.92
CA ASN A 31 -0.90 4.15 -1.63
C ASN A 31 -1.60 3.68 -2.90
N ALA A 32 -1.54 4.46 -3.99
CA ALA A 32 -2.16 4.08 -5.25
C ALA A 32 -1.56 2.79 -5.84
N ARG A 33 -0.27 2.51 -5.59
CA ARG A 33 0.37 1.25 -5.99
C ARG A 33 -0.08 0.09 -5.11
N TRP A 34 -0.27 0.33 -3.83
CA TRP A 34 -0.79 -0.66 -2.89
C TRP A 34 -2.23 -1.05 -3.23
N ASP A 35 -3.09 -0.07 -3.52
CA ASP A 35 -4.48 -0.31 -3.94
C ASP A 35 -4.54 -1.22 -5.17
N ARG A 36 -3.78 -0.90 -6.22
CA ARG A 36 -3.70 -1.75 -7.43
C ARG A 36 -3.21 -3.17 -7.13
N ARG A 37 -2.30 -3.33 -6.17
CA ARG A 37 -1.80 -4.65 -5.78
C ARG A 37 -2.88 -5.44 -5.04
N ILE A 38 -3.60 -4.80 -4.12
CA ILE A 38 -4.75 -5.42 -3.44
C ILE A 38 -5.80 -5.85 -4.45
N GLU A 39 -6.18 -4.98 -5.39
CA GLU A 39 -7.15 -5.29 -6.43
C GLU A 39 -6.71 -6.47 -7.30
N ALA A 40 -5.45 -6.50 -7.70
CA ALA A 40 -4.89 -7.61 -8.48
C ALA A 40 -4.86 -8.93 -7.67
N ASP A 41 -4.48 -8.87 -6.40
CA ASP A 41 -4.44 -10.04 -5.52
C ASP A 41 -5.84 -10.57 -5.20
N ALA A 42 -6.82 -9.67 -5.05
CA ALA A 42 -8.24 -10.01 -4.92
C ALA A 42 -8.76 -10.67 -6.19
N ALA A 43 -8.49 -10.10 -7.37
CA ALA A 43 -8.88 -10.68 -8.65
C ALA A 43 -8.21 -12.04 -8.92
N ALA A 44 -7.03 -12.27 -8.36
CA ALA A 44 -6.32 -13.54 -8.42
C ALA A 44 -6.77 -14.57 -7.36
N GLY A 45 -7.76 -14.25 -6.53
CA GLY A 45 -8.28 -15.13 -5.47
C GLY A 45 -7.32 -15.35 -4.30
N LYS A 46 -6.26 -14.55 -4.18
CA LYS A 46 -5.26 -14.71 -3.11
C LYS A 46 -5.80 -14.33 -1.73
N LEU A 47 -6.86 -13.52 -1.70
CA LEU A 47 -7.50 -13.07 -0.47
C LEU A 47 -8.65 -14.00 -0.03
N ASP A 48 -9.04 -14.96 -0.86
CA ASP A 48 -10.15 -15.89 -0.59
C ASP A 48 -9.97 -16.66 0.73
N PRO A 49 -8.76 -17.14 1.10
CA PRO A 49 -8.57 -17.82 2.39
C PRO A 49 -8.89 -16.94 3.60
N LEU A 50 -8.58 -15.64 3.52
CA LEU A 50 -8.86 -14.67 4.58
C LEU A 50 -10.37 -14.39 4.68
N VAL A 51 -11.04 -14.35 3.53
CA VAL A 51 -12.51 -14.18 3.49
C VAL A 51 -13.19 -15.39 4.11
N GLU A 52 -12.79 -16.60 3.76
CA GLU A 52 -13.37 -17.83 4.31
C GLU A 52 -13.13 -17.95 5.83
N GLU A 53 -11.94 -17.57 6.31
CA GLU A 53 -11.64 -17.50 7.73
C GLU A 53 -12.56 -16.51 8.46
N ALA A 54 -12.67 -15.28 7.94
CA ALA A 54 -13.54 -14.26 8.53
C ALA A 54 -15.01 -14.70 8.56
N LEU A 55 -15.50 -15.38 7.52
CA LEU A 55 -16.85 -15.94 7.47
C LEU A 55 -17.04 -17.05 8.52
N ALA A 56 -16.05 -17.93 8.70
CA ALA A 56 -16.09 -18.98 9.72
C ALA A 56 -16.12 -18.39 11.15
N GLU A 57 -15.31 -17.37 11.42
CA GLU A 57 -15.30 -16.67 12.70
C GLU A 57 -16.62 -15.94 12.97
N HIS A 58 -17.20 -15.30 11.96
CA HIS A 58 -18.50 -14.65 12.07
C HIS A 58 -19.61 -15.65 12.39
N ARG A 59 -19.65 -16.78 11.67
CA ARG A 59 -20.63 -17.86 11.92
C ARG A 59 -20.49 -18.47 13.32
N THR A 60 -19.28 -18.47 13.89
CA THR A 60 -19.02 -18.99 15.24
C THR A 60 -19.18 -17.93 16.34
N GLY A 61 -19.69 -16.73 16.00
CA GLY A 61 -19.99 -15.67 16.97
C GLY A 61 -18.75 -15.01 17.56
N LYS A 62 -17.58 -15.14 16.90
CA LYS A 62 -16.31 -14.56 17.35
C LYS A 62 -16.10 -13.11 16.90
N THR A 63 -17.02 -12.55 16.12
CA THR A 63 -16.95 -11.17 15.64
C THR A 63 -17.67 -10.21 16.59
N ARG A 64 -17.15 -8.98 16.71
CA ARG A 64 -17.85 -7.88 17.40
C ARG A 64 -18.79 -7.15 16.43
N PRO A 65 -19.90 -6.57 16.91
CA PRO A 65 -20.70 -5.65 16.09
C PRO A 65 -19.81 -4.49 15.60
N MET A 66 -20.02 -4.07 14.35
CA MET A 66 -19.37 -2.89 13.78
C MET A 66 -19.94 -1.60 14.34
#